data_AF-A0A1I2W3K0-F1
#
_entry.id   AF-A0A1I2W3K0-F1
#
_cell.length_a   1.000
_cell.length_b   1.000
_cell.length_c   1.000
_cell.angle_alpha   90.00
_cell.angle_beta   90.00
_cell.angle_gamma   90.00
#
_symmetry.space_group_name_H-M   'P 1'
#
loop_
_entity.id
_entity.type
_entity.pdbx_description
1 polymer ?
#
loop_
_entity_poly.entity_id
_entity_poly.type
_entity_poly.pdbx_seq_one_letter_code
_entity_poly.pdbx_strand_id
1 'polypeptide(L)'
;MMMEQPLPEPILFHPLKHHLGFLKDFAAQSIAWPEPELIRTFKRIGGSQLDLYIGPLSPLQIAGEVILYLQQQCLLMPEEYQSYLGAGGYRLCSLSDGSAWTLRWGVHAGRHVHLHPGRYSLHTLRVKANHLKTALAVAIASIKYNQPVTLPLLNQVRAGWLALPPVPGYTSEEGLGKVLELVLNKV
;
A
#
# COMPACT_ATOMS: atom_id res chain seq x y z
N MET A 1 17.41 1.15 9.78
CA MET A 1 16.43 0.42 8.94
C MET A 1 15.02 0.84 9.36
N MET A 2 14.50 1.96 8.84
CA MET A 2 13.15 2.45 9.11
C MET A 2 12.72 3.39 7.98
N MET A 3 11.54 3.14 7.40
CA MET A 3 10.69 4.18 6.79
C MET A 3 9.20 3.79 6.94
N GLU A 4 8.84 3.11 8.02
CA GLU A 4 7.49 3.25 8.56
C GLU A 4 7.68 4.23 9.72
N GLN A 5 7.30 5.49 9.54
CA GLN A 5 7.05 6.31 10.72
C GLN A 5 6.02 5.52 11.55
N PRO A 6 6.27 5.27 12.84
CA PRO A 6 5.33 4.50 13.63
C PRO A 6 4.03 5.29 13.64
N LEU A 7 3.00 4.76 12.97
CA LEU A 7 1.66 5.31 13.06
C LEU A 7 1.22 5.27 14.52
N PRO A 8 0.38 6.22 14.97
CA PRO A 8 -0.11 6.25 16.33
C PRO A 8 -0.81 4.92 16.68
N GLU A 9 -0.61 4.45 17.91
CA GLU A 9 -1.39 3.33 18.44
C GLU A 9 -2.88 3.72 18.50
N PRO A 10 -3.82 2.78 18.26
CA PRO A 10 -3.62 1.33 18.11
C PRO A 10 -3.52 0.83 16.66
N ILE A 11 -3.07 1.68 15.73
CA ILE A 11 -3.16 1.39 14.29
C ILE A 11 -2.05 0.44 13.81
N LEU A 12 -2.45 -0.62 13.12
CA LEU A 12 -1.60 -1.43 12.24
C LEU A 12 -1.99 -1.14 10.79
N PHE A 13 -1.09 -0.56 10.01
CA PHE A 13 -1.33 -0.31 8.59
C PHE A 13 -0.06 -0.53 7.79
N HIS A 14 -0.19 -1.18 6.63
CA HIS A 14 0.92 -1.49 5.73
C HIS A 14 0.86 -0.59 4.49
N PRO A 15 1.37 0.65 4.54
CA PRO A 15 1.22 1.60 3.45
C PRO A 15 1.94 1.16 2.17
N LEU A 16 3.03 0.38 2.28
CA LEU A 16 3.72 -0.24 1.13
C LEU A 16 2.82 -1.18 0.32
N LYS A 17 1.74 -1.69 0.91
CA LYS A 17 0.75 -2.51 0.19
C LYS A 17 -0.42 -1.68 -0.29
N HIS A 18 -0.82 -0.65 0.47
CA HIS A 18 -2.17 -0.14 0.40
C HIS A 18 -2.28 1.36 0.12
N HIS A 19 -1.18 2.11 -0.05
CA HIS A 19 -1.26 3.57 -0.14
C HIS A 19 -0.40 4.17 -1.27
N LEU A 20 -1.03 4.69 -2.33
CA LEU A 20 -0.33 5.24 -3.50
C LEU A 20 0.60 6.42 -3.18
N GLY A 21 0.16 7.39 -2.37
CA GLY A 21 1.00 8.53 -1.97
C GLY A 21 2.31 8.08 -1.32
N PHE A 22 2.21 7.28 -0.26
CA PHE A 22 3.37 6.62 0.35
C PHE A 22 4.24 5.84 -0.63
N LEU A 23 3.67 5.14 -1.61
CA LEU A 23 4.46 4.42 -2.61
C LEU A 23 5.30 5.35 -3.50
N LYS A 24 4.77 6.53 -3.85
CA LYS A 24 5.52 7.55 -4.60
C LYS A 24 6.67 8.11 -3.77
N ASP A 25 6.40 8.44 -2.50
CA ASP A 25 7.43 8.91 -1.56
C ASP A 25 8.51 7.85 -1.34
N PHE A 26 8.08 6.60 -1.15
CA PHE A 26 8.99 5.45 -1.03
C PHE A 26 9.85 5.32 -2.28
N ALA A 27 9.29 5.44 -3.49
CA ALA A 27 10.05 5.33 -4.72
C ALA A 27 11.14 6.42 -4.82
N ALA A 28 10.79 7.66 -4.49
CA ALA A 28 11.72 8.80 -4.53
C ALA A 28 12.86 8.65 -3.50
N GLN A 29 12.56 8.15 -2.30
CA GLN A 29 13.54 8.01 -1.22
C GLN A 29 14.43 6.77 -1.36
N SER A 30 13.91 5.72 -1.99
CA SER A 30 14.60 4.43 -2.09
C SER A 30 15.66 4.36 -3.19
N ILE A 31 15.87 5.44 -3.96
CA ILE A 31 16.89 5.50 -5.01
C ILE A 31 18.31 5.31 -4.46
N ALA A 32 18.55 5.77 -3.23
CA ALA A 32 19.82 5.64 -2.53
C ALA A 32 20.03 4.24 -1.93
N TRP A 33 19.00 3.41 -1.89
CA TRP A 33 19.08 2.11 -1.21
C TRP A 33 19.84 1.08 -2.06
N PRO A 34 20.60 0.16 -1.44
CA PRO A 34 21.16 -0.99 -2.12
C PRO A 34 20.06 -1.89 -2.70
N GLU A 35 20.27 -2.45 -3.90
CA GLU A 35 19.31 -3.37 -4.52
C GLU A 35 18.89 -4.54 -3.61
N PRO A 36 19.78 -5.21 -2.85
CA PRO A 36 19.38 -6.29 -1.96
C PRO A 36 18.32 -5.86 -0.92
N GLU A 37 18.34 -4.61 -0.47
CA GLU A 37 17.34 -4.08 0.47
C GLU A 37 16.00 -3.79 -0.22
N LEU A 38 16.04 -3.29 -1.46
CA LEU A 38 14.85 -3.14 -2.30
C LEU A 38 14.18 -4.49 -2.55
N ILE A 39 14.96 -5.51 -2.92
CA ILE A 39 14.49 -6.88 -3.16
C ILE A 39 13.82 -7.46 -1.93
N ARG A 40 14.46 -7.34 -0.74
CA ARG A 40 13.85 -7.76 0.53
C ARG A 40 12.56 -7.00 0.81
N THR A 41 12.50 -5.73 0.47
CA THR A 41 11.31 -4.90 0.66
C THR A 41 10.15 -5.32 -0.23
N PHE A 42 10.37 -5.58 -1.52
CA PHE A 42 9.31 -6.02 -2.44
C PHE A 42 8.71 -7.38 -2.06
N LYS A 43 9.49 -8.27 -1.44
CA LYS A 43 8.97 -9.55 -0.91
C LYS A 43 7.84 -9.34 0.10
N ARG A 44 7.85 -8.24 0.86
CA ARG A 44 6.82 -7.93 1.87
C ARG A 44 5.46 -7.60 1.26
N ILE A 45 5.39 -7.18 -0.01
CA ILE A 45 4.12 -6.85 -0.69
C ILE A 45 3.30 -8.13 -0.96
N GLY A 46 3.96 -9.26 -1.19
CA GLY A 46 3.33 -10.55 -1.48
C GLY A 46 2.99 -10.77 -2.96
N GLY A 47 2.05 -11.70 -3.23
CA GLY A 47 1.64 -12.10 -4.58
C GLY A 47 0.13 -12.00 -4.87
N SER A 48 -0.70 -11.82 -3.85
CA SER A 48 -2.17 -11.79 -3.97
C SER A 48 -2.70 -10.47 -4.52
N GLN A 49 -3.99 -10.40 -4.83
CA GLN A 49 -4.66 -9.11 -5.06
C GLN A 49 -4.76 -8.31 -3.75
N LEU A 50 -4.68 -6.99 -3.87
CA LEU A 50 -4.81 -6.06 -2.76
C LEU A 50 -5.64 -4.85 -3.17
N ASP A 51 -6.11 -4.10 -2.18
CA ASP A 51 -6.85 -2.87 -2.36
C ASP A 51 -5.89 -1.70 -2.12
N LEU A 52 -5.68 -0.85 -3.13
CA LEU A 52 -4.76 0.28 -3.12
C LEU A 52 -5.56 1.57 -2.98
N TYR A 53 -5.34 2.29 -1.89
CA TYR A 53 -5.88 3.61 -1.70
C TYR A 53 -5.12 4.63 -2.56
N ILE A 54 -5.87 5.43 -3.31
CA ILE A 54 -5.41 6.43 -4.28
C ILE A 54 -5.94 7.84 -3.95
N GLY A 55 -6.48 8.04 -2.75
CA GLY A 55 -7.07 9.30 -2.31
C GLY A 55 -6.06 10.28 -1.69
N PRO A 56 -6.55 11.43 -1.20
CA PRO A 56 -5.70 12.54 -0.75
C PRO A 56 -5.13 12.36 0.66
N LEU A 57 -5.82 11.63 1.55
CA LEU A 57 -5.38 11.46 2.95
C LEU A 57 -4.06 10.68 3.04
N SER A 58 -3.08 11.20 3.77
CA SER A 58 -1.84 10.48 4.10
C SER A 58 -2.07 9.33 5.09
N PRO A 59 -1.12 8.38 5.24
CA PRO A 59 -1.23 7.33 6.25
C PRO A 59 -1.45 7.84 7.68
N LEU A 60 -0.85 8.99 8.02
CA LEU A 60 -1.00 9.61 9.33
C LEU A 60 -2.40 10.20 9.52
N GLN A 61 -2.96 10.84 8.49
CA GLN A 61 -4.33 11.36 8.51
C GLN A 61 -5.35 10.22 8.62
N ILE A 62 -5.17 9.15 7.82
CA ILE A 62 -6.00 7.94 7.91
C ILE A 62 -5.96 7.36 9.32
N ALA A 63 -4.77 7.21 9.91
CA ALA A 63 -4.63 6.70 11.27
C ALA A 63 -5.32 7.61 12.30
N GLY A 64 -5.14 8.93 12.19
CA GLY A 64 -5.76 9.91 13.08
C GLY A 64 -7.28 9.90 13.01
N GLU A 65 -7.85 9.86 11.80
CA GLU A 65 -9.30 9.81 11.62
C GLU A 65 -9.91 8.51 12.13
N VAL A 66 -9.25 7.36 11.93
CA VAL A 66 -9.71 6.09 12.52
C VAL A 66 -9.63 6.14 14.04
N ILE A 67 -8.58 6.72 14.63
CA ILE A 67 -8.48 6.87 16.09
C ILE A 67 -9.64 7.72 16.63
N LEU A 68 -9.95 8.84 15.97
CA LEU A 68 -11.08 9.70 16.35
C LEU A 68 -12.41 8.94 16.25
N TYR A 69 -12.61 8.17 15.17
CA TYR A 69 -13.77 7.29 15.02
C TYR A 69 -13.88 6.30 16.19
N LEU A 70 -12.80 5.62 16.55
CA LEU A 70 -12.79 4.65 17.64
C LEU A 70 -13.04 5.31 19.01
N GLN A 71 -12.49 6.50 19.25
CA GLN A 71 -12.72 7.26 20.48
C GLN A 71 -14.19 7.61 20.68
N GLN A 72 -14.85 8.10 19.63
CA GLN A 72 -16.27 8.47 19.68
C GLN A 72 -17.19 7.26 19.96
N GLN A 73 -16.71 6.05 19.66
CA GLN A 73 -17.43 4.80 19.89
C GLN A 73 -16.96 4.06 21.16
N CYS A 74 -16.02 4.61 21.93
CA CYS A 74 -15.39 3.96 23.09
C CYS A 74 -14.69 2.62 22.74
N LEU A 75 -14.02 2.54 21.58
CA LEU A 75 -13.43 1.31 21.01
C LEU A 75 -11.89 1.31 20.98
N LEU A 76 -11.23 2.16 21.77
CA LEU A 76 -9.75 2.19 21.79
C LEU A 76 -9.13 1.02 22.55
N MET A 77 -9.88 0.38 23.43
CA MET A 77 -9.38 -0.72 24.23
C MET A 77 -9.51 -2.05 23.47
N PRO A 78 -8.52 -2.97 23.57
CA PRO A 78 -8.50 -4.18 22.75
C PRO A 78 -9.74 -5.08 22.90
N GLU A 79 -10.26 -5.24 24.11
CA GLU A 79 -11.38 -6.16 24.40
C GLU A 79 -12.70 -5.65 23.79
N GLU A 80 -12.95 -4.34 23.92
CA GLU A 80 -14.07 -3.63 23.36
C GLU A 80 -14.00 -3.63 21.83
N TYR A 81 -12.82 -3.38 21.27
CA TYR A 81 -12.61 -3.44 19.83
C TYR A 81 -12.83 -4.86 19.28
N GLN A 82 -12.29 -5.89 19.95
CA GLN A 82 -12.47 -7.28 19.53
C GLN A 82 -13.95 -7.68 19.55
N SER A 83 -14.66 -7.29 20.62
CA SER A 83 -16.10 -7.51 20.73
C SER A 83 -16.87 -6.77 19.63
N TYR A 84 -16.47 -5.54 19.31
CA TYR A 84 -17.06 -4.73 18.24
C TYR A 84 -16.89 -5.36 16.85
N LEU A 85 -15.77 -6.03 16.56
CA LEU A 85 -15.59 -6.77 15.30
C LEU A 85 -16.59 -7.93 15.15
N GLY A 86 -17.01 -8.53 16.27
CA GLY A 86 -17.94 -9.65 16.31
C GLY A 86 -17.54 -10.85 15.46
N ALA A 87 -18.50 -11.74 15.17
CA ALA A 87 -18.25 -13.00 14.45
C ALA A 87 -17.68 -12.82 13.03
N GLY A 88 -17.97 -11.69 12.37
CA GLY A 88 -17.44 -11.39 11.03
C GLY A 88 -15.94 -11.08 11.02
N GLY A 89 -15.36 -10.70 12.16
CA GLY A 89 -13.94 -10.36 12.29
C GLY A 89 -13.51 -9.10 11.52
N TYR A 90 -14.48 -8.30 11.06
CA TYR A 90 -14.23 -6.99 10.45
C TYR A 90 -15.39 -6.01 10.64
N ARG A 91 -15.08 -4.73 10.52
CA ARG A 91 -16.05 -3.62 10.43
C ARG A 91 -15.61 -2.63 9.36
N LEU A 92 -16.52 -1.74 8.95
CA LEU A 92 -16.23 -0.64 8.05
C LEU A 92 -16.40 0.68 8.79
N CYS A 93 -15.50 1.63 8.55
CA CYS A 93 -15.69 3.04 8.88
C CYS A 93 -15.49 3.89 7.62
N SER A 94 -16.10 5.08 7.59
CA SER A 94 -15.87 6.06 6.52
C SER A 94 -14.98 7.18 7.03
N LEU A 95 -14.10 7.67 6.17
CA LEU A 95 -13.21 8.81 6.44
C LEU A 95 -13.72 10.08 5.79
N SER A 96 -13.07 11.21 6.08
CA SER A 96 -13.45 12.56 5.67
C SER A 96 -13.46 12.76 4.15
N ASP A 97 -12.69 11.97 3.40
CA ASP A 97 -12.66 11.97 1.94
C ASP A 97 -13.77 11.10 1.31
N GLY A 98 -14.64 10.51 2.14
CA GLY A 98 -15.71 9.61 1.70
C GLY A 98 -15.24 8.18 1.38
N SER A 99 -13.94 7.88 1.52
CA SER A 99 -13.44 6.51 1.41
C SER A 99 -13.89 5.69 2.61
N ALA A 100 -14.20 4.41 2.36
CA ALA A 100 -14.51 3.41 3.37
C ALA A 100 -13.27 2.56 3.64
N TRP A 101 -13.06 2.23 4.91
CA TRP A 101 -11.91 1.49 5.39
C TRP A 101 -12.37 0.28 6.20
N THR A 102 -11.71 -0.85 5.94
CA THR A 102 -11.94 -2.10 6.66
C THR A 102 -11.05 -2.15 7.89
N LEU A 103 -11.69 -2.32 9.04
CA LEU A 103 -11.10 -2.51 10.35
C LEU A 103 -11.08 -4.01 10.66
N ARG A 104 -9.91 -4.57 10.97
CA ARG A 104 -9.72 -5.99 11.35
C ARG A 104 -8.85 -6.09 12.60
N TRP A 105 -8.86 -7.27 13.23
CA TRP A 105 -7.94 -7.54 14.34
C TRP A 105 -6.48 -7.50 13.88
N GLY A 106 -5.68 -6.68 14.54
CA GLY A 106 -4.24 -6.57 14.37
C GLY A 106 -3.49 -7.54 15.29
N VAL A 107 -2.41 -8.12 14.78
CA VAL A 107 -1.65 -9.20 15.46
C VAL A 107 -0.43 -8.70 16.23
N HIS A 108 -0.18 -7.38 16.24
CA HIS A 108 0.96 -6.77 16.91
C HIS A 108 0.52 -6.14 18.24
N ALA A 109 1.30 -6.36 19.30
CA ALA A 109 1.06 -5.74 20.60
C ALA A 109 0.98 -4.20 20.45
N GLY A 110 0.00 -3.59 21.12
CA GLY A 110 -0.29 -2.16 20.99
C GLY A 110 -0.94 -1.74 19.65
N ARG A 111 -1.07 -2.64 18.67
CA ARG A 111 -1.58 -2.32 17.32
C ARG A 111 -2.69 -3.28 16.89
N HIS A 112 -3.78 -3.28 17.65
CA HIS A 112 -4.90 -4.20 17.48
C HIS A 112 -5.89 -3.79 16.37
N VAL A 113 -5.72 -2.62 15.75
CA VAL A 113 -6.60 -2.12 14.67
C VAL A 113 -5.88 -2.20 13.33
N HIS A 114 -6.11 -3.28 12.57
CA HIS A 114 -5.52 -3.48 11.25
C HIS A 114 -6.37 -2.86 10.15
N LEU A 115 -5.80 -1.88 9.43
CA LEU A 115 -6.48 -1.14 8.39
C LEU A 115 -6.24 -1.73 7.00
N HIS A 116 -7.32 -1.80 6.21
CA HIS A 116 -7.29 -2.06 4.77
C HIS A 116 -8.23 -1.08 4.07
N PRO A 117 -7.90 -0.55 2.89
CA PRO A 117 -8.87 0.18 2.09
C PRO A 117 -10.09 -0.70 1.79
N GLY A 118 -11.29 -0.12 1.84
CA GLY A 118 -12.53 -0.82 1.56
C GLY A 118 -12.60 -1.25 0.10
N ARG A 119 -12.93 -2.52 -0.14
CA ARG A 119 -13.03 -3.04 -1.51
C ARG A 119 -14.08 -2.27 -2.31
N TYR A 120 -13.69 -1.80 -3.50
CA TYR A 120 -14.53 -0.97 -4.39
C TYR A 120 -15.04 0.34 -3.76
N SER A 121 -14.39 0.79 -2.69
CA SER A 121 -14.71 2.08 -2.09
C SER A 121 -14.21 3.24 -2.94
N LEU A 122 -14.75 4.43 -2.68
CA LEU A 122 -14.20 5.67 -3.19
C LEU A 122 -12.69 5.73 -2.89
N HIS A 123 -11.92 6.24 -3.85
CA HIS A 123 -10.46 6.32 -3.77
C HIS A 123 -9.75 4.97 -3.57
N THR A 124 -10.37 3.83 -3.91
CA THR A 124 -9.73 2.52 -3.81
C THR A 124 -9.71 1.78 -5.14
N LEU A 125 -8.52 1.36 -5.58
CA LEU A 125 -8.32 0.52 -6.75
C LEU A 125 -7.85 -0.87 -6.34
N ARG A 126 -8.58 -1.92 -6.77
CA ARG A 126 -8.12 -3.29 -6.58
C ARG A 126 -7.08 -3.66 -7.64
N VAL A 127 -5.88 -4.06 -7.20
CA VAL A 127 -4.73 -4.36 -8.07
C VAL A 127 -4.11 -5.72 -7.74
N LYS A 128 -3.43 -6.33 -8.71
CA LYS A 128 -2.58 -7.50 -8.45
C LYS A 128 -1.28 -7.03 -7.79
N ALA A 129 -0.85 -7.64 -6.68
CA ALA A 129 0.42 -7.28 -6.02
C ALA A 129 1.62 -7.35 -6.98
N ASN A 130 1.63 -8.31 -7.91
CA ASN A 130 2.68 -8.42 -8.91
C ASN A 130 2.71 -7.22 -9.88
N HIS A 131 1.58 -6.60 -10.17
CA HIS A 131 1.56 -5.36 -10.96
C HIS A 131 2.10 -4.19 -10.14
N LEU A 132 1.64 -4.05 -8.89
CA LEU A 132 2.10 -3.00 -7.99
C LEU A 132 3.61 -3.01 -7.77
N LYS A 133 4.17 -4.16 -7.39
CA LYS A 133 5.62 -4.27 -7.16
C LYS A 133 6.43 -4.13 -8.45
N THR A 134 5.89 -4.54 -9.60
CA THR A 134 6.54 -4.27 -10.91
C THR A 134 6.58 -2.77 -11.20
N ALA A 135 5.45 -2.08 -11.07
CA ALA A 135 5.36 -0.65 -11.31
C ALA A 135 6.28 0.15 -10.38
N LEU A 136 6.27 -0.18 -9.10
CA LEU A 136 7.13 0.44 -8.10
C LEU A 136 8.62 0.18 -8.37
N ALA A 137 8.98 -1.06 -8.66
CA ALA A 137 10.36 -1.45 -8.90
C ALA A 137 10.94 -0.78 -10.15
N VAL A 138 10.18 -0.74 -11.27
CA VAL A 138 10.65 -0.08 -12.49
C VAL A 138 10.71 1.44 -12.34
N ALA A 139 9.80 2.05 -11.57
CA ALA A 139 9.88 3.47 -11.23
C ALA A 139 11.17 3.77 -10.45
N ILE A 140 11.49 2.97 -9.43
CA ILE A 140 12.74 3.12 -8.66
C ILE A 140 13.97 2.92 -9.56
N ALA A 141 13.98 1.87 -10.39
CA ALA A 141 15.09 1.58 -11.29
C ALA A 141 15.31 2.70 -12.33
N SER A 142 14.21 3.24 -12.88
CA SER A 142 14.23 4.35 -13.84
C SER A 142 14.90 5.58 -13.24
N ILE A 143 14.52 5.97 -12.02
CA ILE A 143 15.13 7.11 -11.33
C ILE A 143 16.58 6.80 -10.93
N LYS A 144 16.82 5.64 -10.32
CA LYS A 144 18.14 5.22 -9.81
C LYS A 144 19.20 5.14 -10.91
N TYR A 145 18.83 4.66 -12.10
CA TYR A 145 19.75 4.49 -13.23
C TYR A 145 19.65 5.60 -14.28
N ASN A 146 18.81 6.60 -14.05
CA ASN A 146 18.54 7.68 -15.00
C ASN A 146 18.17 7.14 -16.40
N GLN A 147 17.28 6.16 -16.44
CA GLN A 147 16.81 5.50 -17.66
C GLN A 147 15.30 5.65 -17.81
N PRO A 148 14.77 5.81 -19.03
CA PRO A 148 13.33 5.85 -19.24
C PRO A 148 12.68 4.49 -18.91
N VAL A 149 11.43 4.53 -18.43
CA VAL A 149 10.63 3.31 -18.27
C VAL A 149 10.32 2.74 -19.65
N THR A 150 10.91 1.58 -19.96
CA THR A 150 10.73 0.85 -21.21
C THR A 150 10.39 -0.62 -20.91
N LEU A 151 9.81 -1.34 -21.87
CA LEU A 151 9.54 -2.77 -21.72
C LEU A 151 10.82 -3.59 -21.39
N PRO A 152 11.99 -3.33 -22.00
CA PRO A 152 13.25 -3.98 -21.59
C PRO A 152 13.62 -3.72 -20.13
N LEU A 153 13.62 -2.46 -19.67
CA LEU A 153 13.95 -2.12 -18.27
C LEU A 153 12.96 -2.77 -17.30
N LEU A 154 11.67 -2.74 -17.64
CA LEU A 154 10.61 -3.39 -16.88
C LEU A 154 10.87 -4.90 -16.73
N ASN A 155 11.19 -5.58 -17.82
CA ASN A 155 11.46 -7.02 -17.80
C ASN A 155 12.79 -7.37 -17.09
N GLN A 156 13.80 -6.52 -17.19
CA GLN A 156 15.06 -6.65 -16.44
C GLN A 156 14.79 -6.59 -14.93
N VAL A 157 14.01 -5.60 -14.47
CA VAL A 157 13.66 -5.44 -13.05
C VAL A 157 12.76 -6.58 -12.56
N ARG A 158 11.80 -7.04 -13.38
CA ARG A 158 10.96 -8.20 -13.06
C ARG A 158 11.80 -9.45 -12.78
N ALA A 159 12.77 -9.73 -13.64
CA ALA A 159 13.65 -10.88 -13.47
C ALA A 159 14.60 -10.69 -12.28
N GLY A 160 15.36 -9.58 -12.26
CA GLY A 160 16.45 -9.37 -11.30
C GLY A 160 15.99 -9.01 -9.89
N TRP A 161 14.95 -8.18 -9.75
CA TRP A 161 14.54 -7.69 -8.43
C TRP A 161 13.34 -8.43 -7.86
N LEU A 162 12.44 -8.93 -8.71
CA LEU A 162 11.14 -9.44 -8.29
C LEU A 162 10.99 -10.96 -8.45
N ALA A 163 11.94 -11.63 -9.12
CA ALA A 163 11.85 -13.03 -9.52
C ALA A 163 10.53 -13.35 -10.24
N LEU A 164 10.10 -12.47 -11.15
CA LEU A 164 8.91 -12.61 -11.96
C LEU A 164 9.28 -12.84 -13.44
N PRO A 165 8.50 -13.66 -14.18
CA PRO A 165 8.72 -13.85 -15.62
C PRO A 165 8.51 -12.53 -16.38
N PRO A 166 9.11 -12.36 -17.56
CA PRO A 166 8.86 -11.18 -18.39
C PRO A 166 7.39 -11.09 -18.83
N VAL A 167 6.95 -9.89 -19.21
CA VAL A 167 5.68 -9.66 -19.89
C VAL A 167 5.94 -9.29 -21.36
N PRO A 168 5.04 -9.68 -22.29
CA PRO A 168 5.19 -9.33 -23.70
C PRO A 168 4.88 -7.86 -24.00
N GLY A 169 4.16 -7.18 -23.11
CA GLY A 169 3.74 -5.79 -23.24
C GLY A 169 2.75 -5.37 -22.16
N TYR A 170 2.30 -4.11 -22.21
CA TYR A 170 1.25 -3.54 -21.35
C TYR A 170 0.59 -2.35 -22.06
N THR A 171 -0.65 -2.05 -21.71
CA THR A 171 -1.40 -0.85 -22.15
C THR A 171 -1.77 0.00 -20.94
N SER A 172 -1.90 1.32 -21.09
CA SER A 172 -2.27 2.21 -19.98
C SER A 172 -3.67 1.94 -19.42
N GLU A 173 -4.56 1.35 -20.21
CA GLU A 173 -5.97 1.19 -19.87
C GLU A 173 -6.22 0.12 -18.80
N GLU A 174 -5.37 -0.90 -18.69
CA GLU A 174 -5.62 -2.05 -17.83
C GLU A 174 -4.39 -2.63 -17.13
N GLY A 175 -4.65 -3.50 -16.16
CA GLY A 175 -3.66 -4.41 -15.61
C GLY A 175 -2.42 -3.73 -15.06
N LEU A 176 -1.27 -3.99 -15.70
CA LEU A 176 0.03 -3.46 -15.27
C LEU A 176 0.22 -1.99 -15.69
N GLY A 177 -0.20 -1.63 -16.91
CA GLY A 177 0.04 -0.27 -17.41
C GLY A 177 -0.77 0.78 -16.67
N LYS A 178 -2.01 0.46 -16.25
CA LYS A 178 -2.79 1.33 -15.35
C LYS A 178 -2.07 1.60 -14.03
N VAL A 179 -1.42 0.59 -13.45
CA VAL A 179 -0.70 0.73 -12.18
C VAL A 179 0.63 1.48 -12.38
N LEU A 180 1.29 1.28 -13.52
CA LEU A 180 2.46 2.07 -13.92
C LEU A 180 2.11 3.54 -14.02
N GLU A 181 1.04 3.88 -14.71
CA GLU A 181 0.57 5.26 -14.86
C GLU A 181 0.29 5.90 -13.50
N LEU A 182 -0.41 5.20 -12.60
CA LEU A 182 -0.67 5.69 -11.25
C LEU A 182 0.60 6.00 -10.46
N VAL A 183 1.61 5.12 -10.55
CA VAL A 183 2.88 5.27 -9.81
C VAL A 183 3.78 6.33 -10.43
N LEU A 184 3.83 6.42 -11.77
CA LEU A 184 4.73 7.32 -12.51
C LEU A 184 4.19 8.74 -12.65
N ASN A 185 2.87 8.92 -12.70
CA ASN A 185 2.29 10.26 -12.80
C ASN A 185 2.57 11.05 -11.52
N LYS A 186 3.06 12.28 -11.68
CA LYS A 186 3.01 13.27 -10.60
C LYS A 186 1.53 13.58 -10.36
N VAL A 187 1.06 13.42 -9.12
CA VAL A 187 -0.26 13.97 -8.73
C VAL A 187 -0.18 15.49 -8.83
#